data_AF-A0A099ZVF1-F1
#
_entry.id   AF-A0A099ZVF1-F1
#
_cell.length_a   1.000
_cell.length_b   1.000
_cell.length_c   1.000
_cell.angle_alpha   90.00
_cell.angle_beta   90.00
_cell.angle_gamma   90.00
#
_symmetry.space_group_name_H-M   'P 1'
#
loop_
_entity.id
_entity.type
_entity.pdbx_description
1 polymer ?
#
loop_
_entity_poly.entity_id
_entity_poly.type
_entity_poly.pdbx_seq_one_letter_code
_entity_poly.pdbx_strand_id
1 'polypeptide(L)'
;TKENGSSKEMKLSSAEVASWQTLLESSKQFLETMMNSVILSLLCQQRERKEDVQKHLNLLKQRILRFFKTLKVPPRKLGNLKSLLSLQVAEKQMLETNEESLVQLEEEINEAKRSAERIEETVQQLQYKIQVLRNQLEEDEKKASKVFATN
;
A
#
# COMPACT_ATOMS: atom_id res chain seq x y z
N THR A 1 -14.22 25.95 -39.21
CA THR A 1 -12.81 26.34 -39.09
C THR A 1 -12.71 27.59 -38.22
N LYS A 2 -12.21 27.46 -36.99
CA LYS A 2 -11.46 28.46 -36.20
C LYS A 2 -11.38 28.00 -34.74
N GLU A 3 -10.37 27.18 -34.42
CA GLU A 3 -9.83 27.12 -33.06
C GLU A 3 -9.02 28.39 -32.85
N ASN A 4 -9.57 29.33 -32.08
CA ASN A 4 -8.76 30.40 -31.49
C ASN A 4 -8.20 29.86 -30.18
N GLY A 5 -7.00 29.30 -30.23
CA GLY A 5 -6.17 29.01 -29.06
C GLY A 5 -5.75 30.31 -28.38
N SER A 6 -6.68 30.91 -27.62
CA SER A 6 -6.36 32.02 -26.72
C SER A 6 -5.72 31.42 -25.48
N SER A 7 -4.38 31.48 -25.41
CA SER A 7 -3.66 31.30 -24.15
C SER A 7 -4.17 32.34 -23.17
N LYS A 8 -5.03 31.91 -22.24
CA LYS A 8 -5.50 32.75 -21.13
C LYS A 8 -4.31 33.06 -20.23
N GLU A 9 -3.64 34.17 -20.50
CA GLU A 9 -2.76 34.78 -19.51
C GLU A 9 -3.61 35.17 -18.31
N MET A 10 -3.42 34.46 -17.21
CA MET A 10 -4.09 34.74 -15.95
C MET A 10 -3.52 36.07 -15.45
N LYS A 11 -4.31 37.14 -15.58
CA LYS A 11 -3.97 38.46 -15.03
C LYS A 11 -3.95 38.35 -13.51
N LEU A 12 -2.77 38.10 -12.95
CA LEU A 12 -2.55 38.10 -11.52
C LEU A 12 -2.70 39.53 -11.01
N SER A 13 -3.52 39.72 -9.98
CA SER A 13 -3.68 41.01 -9.34
C SER A 13 -2.40 41.38 -8.57
N SER A 14 -2.12 42.68 -8.45
CA SER A 14 -0.96 43.19 -7.69
C SER A 14 -0.95 42.66 -6.24
N ALA A 15 -2.14 42.44 -5.65
CA ALA A 15 -2.30 41.87 -4.31
C ALA A 15 -1.90 40.38 -4.23
N GLU A 16 -2.20 39.58 -5.25
CA GLU A 16 -1.78 38.17 -5.28
C GLU A 16 -0.26 38.04 -5.41
N VAL A 17 0.38 38.88 -6.23
CA VAL A 17 1.85 38.92 -6.36
C VAL A 17 2.52 39.43 -5.07
N ALA A 18 1.89 40.37 -4.36
CA ALA A 18 2.37 40.86 -3.06
C ALA A 18 2.36 39.78 -1.96
N SER A 19 1.49 38.78 -2.07
CA SER A 19 1.42 37.65 -1.12
C SER A 19 2.51 36.59 -1.34
N TRP A 20 3.33 36.72 -2.39
CA TRP A 20 4.36 35.73 -2.72
C TRP A 20 5.51 35.76 -1.71
N GLN A 21 5.85 34.57 -1.23
CA GLN A 21 6.90 34.38 -0.24
C GLN A 21 8.22 34.06 -0.93
N THR A 22 9.33 34.40 -0.30
CA THR A 22 10.63 33.93 -0.77
C THR A 22 10.65 32.40 -0.68
N LEU A 23 11.30 31.74 -1.65
CA LEU A 23 11.45 30.30 -1.65
C LEU A 23 11.96 29.79 -0.28
N LEU A 24 11.34 28.71 0.22
CA LEU A 24 11.72 28.04 1.46
C LEU A 24 13.16 27.53 1.40
N GLU A 25 13.85 27.56 2.54
CA GLU A 25 15.27 27.18 2.61
C GLU A 25 15.48 25.69 2.29
N SER A 26 14.59 24.81 2.75
CA SER A 26 14.61 23.39 2.41
C SER A 26 14.49 23.15 0.89
N SER A 27 13.63 23.90 0.21
CA SER A 27 13.50 23.83 -1.24
C SER A 27 14.76 24.34 -1.96
N LYS A 28 15.43 25.37 -1.43
CA LYS A 28 16.72 25.84 -1.98
C LYS A 28 17.80 24.79 -1.85
N GLN A 29 17.93 24.17 -0.66
CA GLN A 29 18.89 23.09 -0.42
C GLN A 29 18.63 21.89 -1.32
N PHE A 30 17.36 21.53 -1.54
CA PHE A 30 16.99 20.48 -2.47
C PHE A 30 17.41 20.80 -3.92
N LEU A 31 17.08 22.00 -4.41
CA LEU A 31 17.48 22.43 -5.76
C LEU A 31 19.00 22.50 -5.93
N GLU A 32 19.72 22.95 -4.89
CA GLU A 32 21.18 22.94 -4.88
C GLU A 32 21.74 21.51 -4.98
N THR A 33 21.18 20.58 -4.23
CA THR A 33 21.58 19.16 -4.24
C THR A 33 21.33 18.54 -5.62
N MET A 34 20.18 18.82 -6.23
CA MET A 34 19.87 18.37 -7.59
C MET A 34 20.87 18.92 -8.61
N MET A 35 21.24 20.21 -8.52
CA MET A 35 22.27 20.79 -9.38
C MET A 35 23.62 20.11 -9.20
N ASN A 36 24.04 19.86 -7.97
CA ASN A 36 25.29 19.15 -7.69
C ASN A 36 25.27 17.75 -8.33
N SER A 37 24.15 17.02 -8.21
CA SER A 37 23.98 15.70 -8.82
C SER A 37 24.09 15.75 -10.36
N VAL A 38 23.40 16.70 -11.00
CA VAL A 38 23.47 16.89 -12.46
C VAL A 38 24.88 17.25 -12.92
N ILE A 39 25.55 18.15 -12.20
CA ILE A 39 26.94 18.54 -12.49
C ILE A 39 27.87 17.33 -12.37
N LEU A 40 27.75 16.53 -11.31
CA LEU A 40 28.53 15.32 -11.13
C LEU A 40 28.28 14.33 -12.27
N SER A 41 27.03 14.11 -12.65
CA SER A 41 26.65 13.22 -13.75
C SER A 41 27.28 13.66 -15.09
N LEU A 42 27.19 14.95 -15.42
CA LEU A 42 27.80 15.52 -16.61
C LEU A 42 29.33 15.39 -16.61
N LEU A 43 29.98 15.64 -15.47
CA LEU A 43 31.44 15.52 -15.34
C LEU A 43 31.93 14.07 -15.44
N CYS A 44 31.12 13.11 -15.01
CA CYS A 44 31.40 11.68 -15.19
C CYS A 44 31.36 11.27 -16.67
N GLN A 45 30.46 11.86 -17.46
CA GLN A 45 30.32 11.57 -18.88
C GLN A 45 31.37 12.28 -19.75
N GLN A 46 31.88 13.42 -19.30
CA GLN A 46 32.85 14.21 -20.03
C GLN A 46 34.23 13.53 -20.05
N ARG A 47 34.83 13.27 -21.23
CA ARG A 47 36.16 12.65 -21.33
C ARG A 47 37.33 13.65 -21.31
N GLU A 48 37.13 14.84 -21.87
CA GLU A 48 38.18 15.88 -22.02
C GLU A 48 37.72 17.23 -21.45
N ARG A 49 38.67 18.08 -21.03
CA ARG A 49 38.43 19.45 -20.49
C ARG A 49 37.48 19.49 -19.28
N LYS A 50 37.53 18.46 -18.42
CA LYS A 50 36.69 18.35 -17.22
C LYS A 50 36.77 19.58 -16.31
N GLU A 51 37.98 20.11 -16.13
CA GLU A 51 38.22 21.26 -15.25
C GLU A 51 37.53 22.54 -15.74
N ASP A 52 37.60 22.82 -17.05
CA ASP A 52 36.94 24.00 -17.63
C ASP A 52 35.42 23.85 -17.62
N VAL A 53 34.93 22.66 -17.97
CA VAL A 53 33.49 22.34 -17.87
C VAL A 53 33.00 22.50 -16.44
N GLN A 54 33.74 22.01 -15.45
CA GLN A 54 33.41 22.15 -14.03
C GLN A 54 33.38 23.63 -13.59
N LYS A 55 34.36 24.44 -14.02
CA LYS A 55 34.37 25.89 -13.72
C LYS A 55 33.11 26.58 -14.28
N HIS A 56 32.74 26.30 -15.52
CA HIS A 56 31.55 26.87 -16.15
C HIS A 56 30.25 26.42 -15.47
N LEU A 57 30.14 25.14 -15.15
CA LEU A 57 28.98 24.58 -14.45
C LEU A 57 28.84 25.15 -13.03
N ASN A 58 29.95 25.37 -12.32
CA ASN A 58 29.93 26.01 -11.00
C ASN A 58 29.52 27.47 -11.07
N LEU A 59 29.97 28.22 -12.08
CA LEU A 59 29.52 29.59 -12.31
C LEU A 59 28.01 29.65 -12.60
N LEU A 60 27.51 28.71 -13.41
CA LEU A 60 26.09 28.59 -13.71
C LEU A 60 25.29 28.27 -12.43
N LYS A 61 25.73 27.28 -11.64
CA LYS A 61 25.16 26.95 -10.34
C LYS A 61 25.03 28.19 -9.45
N GLN A 62 26.12 28.95 -9.29
CA GLN A 62 26.12 30.16 -8.45
C GLN A 62 25.13 31.22 -8.92
N ARG A 63 24.99 31.43 -10.24
CA ARG A 63 24.01 32.36 -10.80
C ARG A 63 22.57 31.92 -10.51
N ILE A 64 22.27 30.63 -10.69
CA ILE A 64 20.91 30.13 -10.47
C ILE A 64 20.58 30.13 -8.96
N LEU A 65 21.52 29.75 -8.09
CA LEU A 65 21.32 29.83 -6.65
C LEU A 65 21.05 31.27 -6.18
N ARG A 66 21.73 32.26 -6.77
CA ARG A 66 21.44 33.68 -6.50
C ARG A 66 20.01 34.05 -6.92
N PHE A 67 19.55 33.56 -8.07
CA PHE A 67 18.18 33.78 -8.52
C PHE A 67 17.17 33.16 -7.55
N PHE A 68 17.41 31.95 -7.05
CA PHE A 68 16.53 31.31 -6.06
C PHE A 68 16.45 32.04 -4.70
N LYS A 69 17.45 32.85 -4.35
CA LYS A 69 17.39 33.70 -3.13
C LYS A 69 16.38 34.83 -3.27
N THR A 70 16.21 35.37 -4.47
CA THR A 70 15.29 36.48 -4.76
C THR A 70 13.98 36.01 -5.37
N LEU A 71 13.88 34.73 -5.75
CA LEU A 71 12.70 34.14 -6.35
C LEU A 71 11.54 34.16 -5.34
N LYS A 72 10.50 34.92 -5.71
CA LYS A 72 9.21 34.94 -5.03
C LYS A 72 8.35 33.84 -5.63
N VAL A 73 7.80 32.99 -4.77
CA VAL A 73 6.91 31.90 -5.16
C VAL A 73 5.56 32.09 -4.47
N PRO A 74 4.46 31.71 -5.13
CA PRO A 74 3.15 31.70 -4.49
C PRO A 74 3.20 30.91 -3.18
N PRO A 75 2.60 31.42 -2.09
CA PRO A 75 2.53 30.68 -0.84
C PRO A 75 1.79 29.36 -1.11
N ARG A 76 2.45 28.25 -0.79
CA ARG A 76 1.85 26.92 -0.89
C ARG A 76 0.56 26.92 -0.05
N LYS A 77 -0.59 26.63 -0.66
CA LYS A 77 -1.80 26.21 0.07
C LYS A 77 -1.53 24.83 0.68
N LEU A 78 -0.70 24.79 1.72
CA LEU A 78 -0.17 23.58 2.35
C LEU A 78 -1.18 22.94 3.32
N GLY A 79 -2.37 23.53 3.49
CA GLY A 79 -3.44 22.99 4.33
C GLY A 79 -3.82 21.55 3.97
N ASN A 80 -3.63 21.15 2.72
CA ASN A 80 -3.94 19.80 2.25
C ASN A 80 -2.84 18.75 2.56
N LEU A 81 -1.68 19.15 3.10
CA LEU A 81 -0.67 18.19 3.57
C LEU A 81 -0.89 17.76 5.01
N LYS A 82 -1.53 18.62 5.83
CA LYS A 82 -1.94 18.23 7.19
C LYS A 82 -3.03 17.16 7.14
N SER A 83 -3.96 17.26 6.18
CA SER A 83 -4.96 16.22 5.91
C SER A 83 -4.33 14.91 5.41
N LEU A 84 -3.24 14.99 4.62
CA LEU A 84 -2.49 13.80 4.20
C LEU A 84 -1.87 13.07 5.39
N LEU A 85 -1.23 13.77 6.32
CA LEU A 85 -0.66 13.14 7.51
C LEU A 85 -1.74 12.48 8.38
N SER A 86 -2.89 13.15 8.59
CA SER A 86 -4.00 12.51 9.31
C SER A 86 -4.59 11.31 8.57
N LEU A 87 -4.63 11.37 7.24
CA LEU A 87 -5.09 10.24 6.41
C LEU A 87 -4.13 9.06 6.54
N GLN A 88 -2.82 9.31 6.52
CA GLN A 88 -1.79 8.28 6.69
C GLN A 88 -1.89 7.60 8.06
N VAL A 89 -2.11 8.37 9.13
CA VAL A 89 -2.28 7.80 10.48
C VAL A 89 -3.55 6.95 10.55
N ALA A 90 -4.67 7.43 10.00
CA ALA A 90 -5.91 6.67 9.96
C ALA A 90 -5.80 5.38 9.14
N GLU A 91 -5.14 5.44 7.98
CA GLU A 91 -4.88 4.27 7.13
C GLU A 91 -4.01 3.24 7.84
N LYS A 92 -2.96 3.68 8.55
CA LYS A 92 -2.11 2.79 9.33
C LYS A 92 -2.88 2.11 10.47
N GLN A 93 -3.72 2.85 11.18
CA GLN A 93 -4.52 2.27 12.26
C GLN A 93 -5.56 1.28 11.73
N MET A 94 -6.20 1.59 10.60
CA MET A 94 -7.12 0.67 9.95
C MET A 94 -6.42 -0.60 9.47
N LEU A 95 -5.19 -0.48 8.96
CA LEU A 95 -4.37 -1.63 8.57
C LEU A 95 -4.08 -2.54 9.77
N GLU A 96 -3.64 -1.97 10.90
CA GLU A 96 -3.34 -2.71 12.13
C GLU A 96 -4.58 -3.48 12.64
N THR A 97 -5.75 -2.82 12.70
CA THR A 97 -7.01 -3.48 13.09
C THR A 97 -7.45 -4.57 12.09
N ASN A 98 -7.21 -4.37 10.79
CA ASN A 98 -7.51 -5.40 9.78
C ASN A 98 -6.59 -6.61 9.92
N GLU A 99 -5.31 -6.40 10.22
CA GLU A 99 -4.35 -7.49 10.47
C GLU A 99 -4.77 -8.31 11.71
N GLU A 100 -5.15 -7.64 12.81
CA GLU A 100 -5.68 -8.31 14.00
C GLU A 100 -6.95 -9.11 13.72
N SER A 101 -7.88 -8.52 12.97
CA SER A 101 -9.15 -9.18 12.58
C SER A 101 -8.89 -10.38 11.68
N LEU A 102 -7.89 -10.30 10.80
CA LEU A 102 -7.51 -11.40 9.92
C LEU A 102 -6.98 -12.59 10.72
N VAL A 103 -6.12 -12.35 11.72
CA VAL A 103 -5.62 -13.40 12.61
C VAL A 103 -6.76 -14.07 13.37
N GLN A 104 -7.71 -13.30 13.90
CA GLN A 104 -8.89 -13.86 14.59
C GLN A 104 -9.73 -14.74 13.66
N LEU A 105 -9.98 -14.30 12.43
CA LEU A 105 -10.71 -15.10 11.44
C LEU A 105 -9.99 -16.40 11.07
N GLU A 106 -8.66 -16.37 10.95
CA GLU A 106 -7.87 -17.58 10.71
C GLU A 106 -7.96 -18.57 11.88
N GLU A 107 -7.96 -18.08 13.12
CA GLU A 107 -8.15 -18.90 14.32
C GLU A 107 -9.55 -19.55 14.35
N GLU A 108 -10.61 -18.77 14.09
CA GLU A 108 -11.99 -19.28 14.02
C GLU A 108 -12.16 -20.34 12.93
N ILE A 109 -11.58 -20.12 11.74
CA ILE A 109 -11.60 -21.10 10.64
C ILE A 109 -10.91 -22.40 11.07
N ASN A 110 -9.77 -22.29 11.75
CA ASN A 110 -9.01 -23.45 12.21
C ASN A 110 -9.75 -24.22 13.32
N GLU A 111 -10.43 -23.53 14.22
CA GLU A 111 -11.30 -24.15 15.23
C GLU A 111 -12.50 -24.86 14.58
N ALA A 112 -13.19 -24.20 13.65
CA ALA A 112 -14.29 -24.77 12.90
C ALA A 112 -13.86 -26.02 12.12
N LYS A 113 -12.67 -25.99 11.50
CA LYS A 113 -12.09 -27.14 10.82
C LYS A 113 -11.86 -28.33 11.76
N ARG A 114 -11.22 -28.11 12.91
CA ARG A 114 -11.01 -29.16 13.92
C ARG A 114 -12.33 -29.73 14.45
N SER A 115 -13.34 -28.87 14.61
CA SER A 115 -14.68 -29.30 15.01
C SER A 115 -15.31 -30.21 13.96
N ALA A 116 -15.22 -29.82 12.68
CA ALA A 116 -15.72 -30.62 11.57
C ALA A 116 -15.03 -31.99 11.48
N GLU A 117 -13.71 -32.04 11.64
CA GLU A 117 -12.94 -33.30 11.67
C GLU A 117 -13.42 -34.24 12.78
N ARG A 118 -13.63 -33.73 14.00
CA ARG A 118 -14.18 -34.54 15.12
C ARG A 118 -15.59 -35.05 14.85
N ILE A 119 -16.43 -34.22 14.23
CA ILE A 119 -17.79 -34.62 13.85
C ILE A 119 -17.72 -35.74 12.80
N GLU A 120 -16.83 -35.63 11.82
CA GLU A 120 -16.62 -36.66 10.79
C GLU A 120 -16.17 -37.99 11.41
N GLU A 121 -15.19 -37.98 12.33
CA GLU A 121 -14.77 -39.17 13.08
C GLU A 121 -15.95 -39.80 13.84
N THR A 122 -16.76 -38.97 14.49
CA THR A 122 -17.93 -39.44 15.25
C THR A 122 -18.97 -40.08 14.33
N VAL A 123 -19.22 -39.48 13.15
CA VAL A 123 -20.13 -40.02 12.14
C VAL A 123 -19.65 -41.39 11.66
N GLN A 124 -18.35 -41.53 11.36
CA GLN A 124 -17.77 -42.82 10.93
C GLN A 124 -17.90 -43.89 12.02
N GLN A 125 -17.65 -43.56 13.28
CA GLN A 125 -17.81 -44.49 14.41
C GLN A 125 -19.27 -44.95 14.57
N LEU A 126 -20.23 -44.04 14.44
CA LEU A 126 -21.65 -44.35 14.53
C LEU A 126 -22.11 -45.22 13.36
N GLN A 127 -21.65 -44.93 12.14
CA GLN A 127 -21.93 -45.75 10.96
C GLN A 127 -21.42 -47.19 11.15
N TYR A 128 -20.20 -47.37 11.66
CA TYR A 128 -19.66 -48.69 11.97
C TYR A 128 -20.50 -49.42 13.01
N LYS A 129 -20.90 -48.76 14.10
CA LYS A 129 -21.78 -49.36 15.13
C LYS A 129 -23.13 -49.79 14.56
N ILE A 130 -23.75 -48.96 13.71
CA ILE A 130 -25.01 -49.30 13.04
C ILE A 130 -24.83 -50.55 12.17
N GLN A 131 -23.73 -50.65 11.42
CA GLN A 131 -23.46 -51.82 10.58
C GLN A 131 -23.30 -53.10 11.41
N VAL A 132 -22.55 -53.06 12.51
CA VAL A 132 -22.37 -54.21 13.41
C VAL A 132 -23.70 -54.65 14.00
N LEU A 133 -24.50 -53.71 14.53
CA LEU A 133 -25.81 -54.02 15.11
C LEU A 133 -26.78 -54.61 14.08
N ARG A 134 -26.72 -54.12 12.83
CA ARG A 134 -27.54 -54.64 11.74
C ARG A 134 -27.19 -56.10 11.40
N ASN A 135 -25.90 -56.44 11.36
CA ASN A 135 -25.46 -57.81 11.14
C ASN A 135 -25.89 -58.73 12.29
N GLN A 136 -25.76 -58.28 13.54
CA GLN A 136 -26.19 -59.04 14.71
C GLN A 136 -27.70 -59.31 14.68
N LEU A 137 -28.50 -58.31 14.35
CA LEU A 137 -29.95 -58.45 14.22
C LEU A 137 -30.31 -59.48 13.14
N GLU A 138 -29.64 -59.44 11.98
CA GLU A 138 -29.87 -60.42 10.90
C GLU A 138 -29.51 -61.85 11.34
N GLU A 139 -28.43 -62.04 12.10
CA GLU A 139 -28.09 -63.36 12.65
C GLU A 139 -29.13 -63.87 13.64
N ASP A 140 -29.60 -63.00 14.54
CA ASP A 140 -30.56 -63.38 15.57
C ASP A 140 -31.94 -63.68 14.96
N GLU A 141 -32.36 -62.95 13.92
CA GLU A 141 -33.54 -63.27 13.11
C GLU A 141 -33.42 -64.63 12.41
N LYS A 142 -32.25 -64.96 11.85
CA LYS A 142 -31.98 -66.28 11.24
C LYS A 142 -32.02 -67.41 12.26
N LYS A 143 -31.46 -67.21 13.46
CA LYS A 143 -31.51 -68.18 14.56
C LYS A 143 -32.94 -68.41 15.02
N ALA A 144 -33.70 -67.34 15.27
CA ALA A 144 -35.11 -67.42 15.66
C ALA A 144 -35.94 -68.19 14.63
N SER A 145 -35.79 -67.85 13.35
CA SER A 145 -36.50 -68.53 12.24
C SER A 145 -36.21 -70.04 12.19
N LYS A 146 -34.99 -70.48 12.48
CA LYS A 146 -34.65 -71.90 12.56
C LYS A 146 -35.34 -72.61 13.73
N VAL A 147 -35.38 -71.98 14.91
CA VAL A 147 -36.05 -72.54 16.10
C VAL A 147 -37.55 -72.74 15.84
N PHE A 148 -38.21 -71.79 15.18
CA PHE A 148 -39.62 -71.90 14.81
C PHE A 148 -39.90 -72.94 13.72
N ALA A 149 -38.91 -73.34 12.93
CA ALA A 149 -39.05 -74.36 11.88
C ALA A 149 -38.78 -75.80 12.36
N THR A 150 -38.22 -75.98 13.55
CA THR A 150 -37.84 -77.29 14.13
C THR A 150 -38.78 -77.80 15.24
N ASN A 151 -39.86 -77.08 15.54
CA ASN A 151 -40.98 -77.53 16.39
C ASN A 151 -42.22 -77.80 15.52
#